data_AF-A0A1M6B8W1-F1
#
_entry.id   AF-A0A1M6B8W1-F1
#
_cell.length_a   1.000
_cell.length_b   1.000
_cell.length_c   1.000
_cell.angle_alpha   90.00
_cell.angle_beta   90.00
_cell.angle_gamma   90.00
#
_symmetry.space_group_name_H-M   'P 1'
#
loop_
_entity.id
_entity.type
_entity.pdbx_description
1 polymer ?
#
loop_
_entity_poly.entity_id
_entity_poly.type
_entity_poly.pdbx_seq_one_letter_code
_entity_poly.pdbx_strand_id
1 'polypeptide(L)' 'TFVIGDASDNNANITAADIDASNGVVHIIDKVLLPQSAIDFVASL' A
#
# COMPACT_ATOMS: atom_id res chain seq x y z
N THR A 1 11.31 -10.49 -2.78
CA THR A 1 10.99 -9.23 -2.08
C THR A 1 9.54 -9.27 -1.71
N PHE A 2 9.18 -8.89 -0.48
CA PHE A 2 7.79 -8.82 -0.05
C PHE A 2 7.18 -7.51 -0.58
N VAL A 3 6.08 -7.62 -1.31
CA VAL A 3 5.44 -6.48 -1.98
C VAL A 3 3.93 -6.53 -1.78
N ILE A 4 3.30 -5.36 -1.84
CA ILE A 4 1.84 -5.21 -1.80
C ILE A 4 1.39 -4.56 -3.11
N GLY A 5 0.44 -5.19 -3.79
CA GLY A 5 -0.23 -4.65 -4.96
C GLY A 5 -1.45 -3.81 -4.57
N ASP A 6 -1.74 -2.78 -5.36
CA ASP A 6 -2.95 -1.95 -5.26
C ASP A 6 -3.51 -1.66 -6.66
N ALA A 7 -4.49 -0.76 -6.77
CA ALA A 7 -5.13 -0.42 -8.04
C ALA A 7 -4.26 0.40 -9.02
N SER A 8 -3.06 0.84 -8.62
CA SER A 8 -2.20 1.71 -9.44
C SER A 8 -1.21 0.97 -10.33
N ASP A 9 -1.28 -0.36 -10.39
CA ASP A 9 -0.36 -1.27 -11.10
C ASP A 9 1.13 -1.14 -10.70
N ASN A 10 1.41 -0.37 -9.65
CA ASN A 10 2.75 -0.15 -9.11
C ASN A 10 2.82 -0.72 -7.69
N ASN A 11 3.65 -1.75 -7.52
CA ASN A 11 3.81 -2.43 -6.24
C ASN A 11 4.48 -1.52 -5.19
N ALA A 12 4.02 -1.60 -3.95
CA ALA A 12 4.69 -1.02 -2.79
C ALA A 12 5.65 -2.04 -2.17
N ASN A 13 6.88 -1.64 -1.85
CA ASN A 13 7.85 -2.51 -1.17
C ASN A 13 7.69 -2.39 0.34
N ILE A 14 7.79 -3.51 1.04
CA ILE A 14 7.87 -3.52 2.50
C ILE A 14 9.31 -3.20 2.92
N THR A 15 9.49 -2.11 3.66
CA THR A 15 10.79 -1.64 4.17
C THR A 15 11.09 -2.12 5.59
N ALA A 16 10.05 -2.39 6.38
CA ALA A 16 10.14 -3.05 7.68
C ALA A 16 8.86 -3.87 7.93
N ALA A 17 9.00 -5.08 8.47
CA ALA A 17 7.89 -5.99 8.73
C ALA A 17 7.83 -6.40 10.20
N ASP A 18 6.67 -6.91 10.63
CA ASP A 18 6.47 -7.57 11.92
C ASP A 18 6.77 -6.69 13.13
N ILE A 19 6.37 -5.42 13.06
CA ILE A 19 6.49 -4.48 14.17
C ILE A 19 5.27 -4.65 15.09
N ASP A 20 5.48 -5.10 16.31
CA ASP A 20 4.42 -5.25 17.31
C ASP A 20 3.80 -3.89 17.69
N ALA A 21 2.46 -3.84 17.66
CA ALA A 21 1.66 -2.75 18.18
C ALA A 21 0.72 -3.26 19.29
N SER A 22 0.19 -2.35 20.11
CA SER A 22 -0.69 -2.71 21.23
C SER A 22 -1.94 -3.53 20.83
N ASN A 23 -2.30 -3.50 19.56
CA ASN A 23 -3.53 -4.08 19.01
C ASN A 23 -3.32 -4.82 17.68
N GLY A 24 -2.08 -5.18 17.32
CA GLY A 24 -1.81 -5.86 16.06
C GLY A 24 -0.36 -5.73 15.63
N VAL A 25 -0.13 -5.77 14.31
CA VAL A 25 1.20 -5.72 13.68
C VAL A 25 1.23 -4.61 12.63
N VAL A 26 2.35 -3.91 12.52
CA VAL A 26 2.61 -2.87 11.53
C VAL A 26 3.69 -3.32 10.55
N HIS A 27 3.46 -3.03 9.27
CA HIS A 27 4.45 -3.15 8.20
C HIS A 27 4.63 -1.79 7.53
N ILE A 28 5.87 -1.33 7.39
CA ILE A 28 6.21 -0.05 6.75
C ILE A 28 6.41 -0.28 5.26
N ILE A 29 5.83 0.59 4.45
CA ILE A 29 5.95 0.57 2.98
C ILE A 29 6.46 1.90 2.44
N ASP A 30 7.05 1.87 1.24
CA ASP A 30 7.65 3.02 0.57
C ASP A 30 6.69 3.81 -0.35
N LYS A 31 5.41 3.41 -0.40
CA LYS A 31 4.38 3.97 -1.28
C LYS A 31 3.02 4.02 -0.59
N VAL A 32 2.19 5.00 -0.98
CA VAL A 32 0.78 5.07 -0.58
C VAL A 32 -0.05 4.09 -1.41
N LEU A 33 -0.89 3.30 -0.75
CA LEU A 33 -1.84 2.41 -1.43
C LEU A 33 -3.05 3.19 -1.93
N LEU A 34 -3.39 3.00 -3.20
CA LEU A 34 -4.53 3.65 -3.85
C LEU A 34 -5.68 2.65 -4.04
N PRO A 35 -6.91 2.99 -3.61
CA PRO A 35 -8.10 2.22 -3.97
C PRO A 35 -8.49 2.49 -5.43
N GLN A 36 -9.24 1.57 -6.03
CA GLN A 36 -9.73 1.73 -7.41
C GLN A 36 -10.48 3.04 -7.63
N SER A 37 -11.29 3.46 -6.66
CA SER A 37 -12.05 4.72 -6.74
C SER A 37 -11.16 5.97 -6.88
N ALA A 38 -9.93 5.97 -6.35
CA ALA A 38 -9.00 7.08 -6.54
C ALA A 38 -8.46 7.13 -7.96
N ILE A 39 -8.22 5.96 -8.58
CA ILE A 39 -7.81 5.85 -9.99
C ILE A 39 -8.95 6.30 -10.90
N ASP A 40 -10.17 5.83 -10.62
CA ASP A 40 -11.37 6.19 -11.39
C ASP A 40 -11.64 7.70 -11.35
N PHE A 41 -11.45 8.33 -10.17
CA PHE A 41 -11.57 9.78 -10.02
C PHE A 41 -10.63 10.54 -10.95
N VAL A 42 -9.35 10.14 -11.00
CA VAL A 42 -8.34 10.76 -11.88
C VAL A 42 -8.62 10.48 -13.36
N ALA A 43 -9.09 9.28 -13.70
CA ALA A 43 -9.43 8.90 -15.08
C ALA A 43 -10.67 9.63 -15.62
N SER A 44 -11.51 10.16 -14.74
CA SER A 44 -12.70 10.95 -15.08
C SER A 44 -12.43 12.45 -15.31
N LEU A 45 -11.19 12.90 -15.09
CA LEU A 45 -10.73 14.26 -15.40
C LEU A 45 -10.51 14.44 -16.90
#